data_AF-A0AAN8LL25-F1
#
_entry.id   AF-A0AAN8LL25-F1
#
_cell.length_a   1.000
_cell.length_b   1.000
_cell.length_c   1.000
_cell.angle_alpha   90.00
_cell.angle_beta   90.00
_cell.angle_gamma   90.00
#
_symmetry.space_group_name_H-M   'P 1'
#
loop_
_entity.id
_entity.type
_entity.pdbx_description
1 polymer ?
#
loop_
_entity_poly.entity_id
_entity_poly.type
_entity_poly.pdbx_seq_one_letter_code
_entity_poly.pdbx_strand_id
1 'polypeptide(L)'
;HFLLVSEIVGARETEEEDRTNKDGSRPKRLLVYINPYSGKQSVKRIYEQRVASLFFRASISTDVIVTESANHARDHLKTEVDLKQCDWWCVWERTGCSARLSMALVSRTQSDSRVDQNQPNQDLVPCALHIEIIPVGSTDCICYATTGTNDPVTSALHIIMGTPSRCSDTVSTEMC
;
A
#
# COMPACT_ATOMS: atom_id res chain seq x y z
N HIS A 1 -6.09 28.36 41.97
CA HIS A 1 -6.82 27.31 41.22
C HIS A 1 -6.91 27.64 39.71
N PHE A 2 -5.85 28.20 39.11
CA PHE A 2 -5.85 28.62 37.69
C PHE A 2 -4.53 28.28 36.96
N LEU A 3 -3.65 27.50 37.57
CA LEU A 3 -2.35 27.12 36.99
C LEU A 3 -2.22 25.62 36.69
N LEU A 4 -3.17 24.78 37.12
CA LEU A 4 -3.13 23.33 36.87
C LEU A 4 -3.84 22.91 35.57
N VAL A 5 -4.62 23.80 34.95
CA VAL A 5 -5.43 23.44 33.77
C VAL A 5 -4.62 23.57 32.47
N SER A 6 -3.63 24.46 32.42
CA SER A 6 -2.78 24.68 31.25
C SER A 6 -1.76 23.56 30.98
N GLU A 7 -1.26 22.88 32.02
CA GLU A 7 -0.35 21.73 31.83
C GLU A 7 -1.09 20.45 31.42
N ILE A 8 -2.37 20.30 31.79
CA ILE A 8 -3.19 19.14 31.41
C ILE A 8 -3.68 19.26 29.96
N VAL A 9 -3.92 20.48 29.46
CA VAL A 9 -4.28 20.72 28.06
C VAL A 9 -3.04 20.61 27.14
N GLY A 10 -1.88 21.12 27.57
CA GLY A 10 -0.66 21.11 26.74
C GLY A 10 0.03 19.74 26.56
N ALA A 11 -0.27 18.74 27.39
CA ALA A 11 0.36 17.41 27.30
C ALA A 11 -0.47 16.37 26.54
N ARG A 12 -1.70 16.71 26.12
CA ARG A 12 -2.59 15.80 25.38
C ARG A 12 -2.67 16.11 23.88
N GLU A 13 -2.15 17.24 23.44
CA GLU A 13 -2.25 17.67 22.04
C GLU A 13 -1.12 17.14 21.13
N THR A 14 -0.12 16.42 21.66
CA THR A 14 1.01 15.92 20.84
C THR A 14 0.92 14.47 20.38
N GLU A 15 -0.10 13.69 20.78
CA GLU A 15 -0.20 12.27 20.40
C GLU A 15 -1.43 11.92 19.54
N GLU A 16 -2.43 12.81 19.45
CA GLU A 16 -3.70 12.53 18.76
C GLU A 16 -3.73 13.08 17.31
N GLU A 17 -2.83 14.00 16.95
CA GLU A 17 -2.75 14.62 15.62
C GLU A 17 -2.00 13.77 14.56
N ASP A 18 -1.37 12.65 14.96
CA ASP A 18 -0.63 11.74 14.04
C ASP A 18 -1.50 10.64 13.42
N ARG A 19 -2.74 10.43 13.91
CA ARG A 19 -3.60 9.32 13.46
C ARG A 19 -4.58 9.70 12.35
N THR A 20 -4.81 10.98 12.09
CA THR A 20 -5.84 11.47 11.15
C THR A 20 -5.28 12.05 9.84
N ASN A 21 -3.96 12.04 9.63
CA ASN A 21 -3.32 12.62 8.43
C ASN A 21 -2.71 11.60 7.46
N LYS A 22 -2.93 10.28 7.67
CA LYS A 22 -2.37 9.23 6.78
C LYS A 22 -3.21 8.95 5.54
N ASP A 23 -4.52 9.18 5.59
CA ASP A 23 -5.38 9.07 4.42
C ASP A 23 -5.27 10.32 3.57
N GLY A 24 -4.44 10.27 2.51
CA GLY A 24 -4.35 11.36 1.53
C GLY A 24 -2.98 11.99 1.35
N SER A 25 -1.93 11.50 2.01
CA SER A 25 -0.58 12.08 1.89
C SER A 25 0.29 11.31 0.90
N ARG A 26 1.14 12.04 0.16
CA ARG A 26 2.10 11.47 -0.78
C ARG A 26 3.08 10.54 -0.03
N PRO A 27 3.23 9.27 -0.44
CA PRO A 27 4.18 8.37 0.21
C PRO A 27 5.62 8.83 0.01
N LYS A 28 6.48 8.63 1.01
CA LYS A 28 7.93 8.88 0.92
C LYS A 28 8.69 7.61 0.59
N ARG A 29 8.21 6.45 1.04
CA ARG A 29 8.80 5.13 0.79
C ARG A 29 7.76 4.18 0.22
N LEU A 30 8.04 3.68 -0.98
CA LEU A 30 7.18 2.80 -1.75
C LEU A 30 7.88 1.47 -1.99
N LEU A 31 7.28 0.36 -1.54
CA LEU A 31 7.72 -0.98 -1.91
C LEU A 31 7.02 -1.42 -3.20
N VAL A 32 7.78 -1.81 -4.22
CA VAL A 32 7.29 -2.09 -5.57
C VAL A 32 7.54 -3.56 -5.91
N TYR A 33 6.46 -4.35 -6.01
CA TYR A 33 6.57 -5.72 -6.53
C TYR A 33 6.35 -5.74 -8.04
N ILE A 34 7.33 -6.28 -8.77
CA ILE A 34 7.28 -6.45 -10.22
C ILE A 34 7.21 -7.94 -10.57
N ASN A 35 6.11 -8.36 -11.19
CA ASN A 35 6.01 -9.70 -11.76
C ASN A 35 6.52 -9.71 -13.22
N PRO A 36 7.69 -10.31 -13.51
CA PRO A 36 8.29 -10.28 -14.84
C PRO A 36 7.47 -11.05 -15.90
N TYR A 37 6.57 -11.93 -15.47
CA TYR A 37 5.70 -12.73 -16.33
C TYR A 37 4.34 -12.08 -16.62
N SER A 38 4.07 -10.89 -16.06
CA SER A 38 2.86 -10.13 -16.39
C SER A 38 3.00 -9.45 -17.77
N GLY A 39 1.99 -9.54 -18.62
CA GLY A 39 2.03 -8.94 -19.97
C GLY A 39 3.04 -9.58 -20.93
N LYS A 40 3.55 -8.81 -21.90
CA LYS A 40 4.50 -9.28 -22.94
C LYS A 40 5.96 -9.29 -22.46
N GLN A 41 6.22 -9.66 -21.20
CA GLN A 41 7.55 -9.63 -20.55
C GLN A 41 8.21 -8.23 -20.49
N SER A 42 7.44 -7.16 -20.63
CA SER A 42 7.95 -5.78 -20.68
C SER A 42 7.75 -4.99 -19.40
N VAL A 43 7.22 -5.59 -18.32
CA VAL A 43 6.80 -4.85 -17.11
C VAL A 43 7.94 -4.05 -16.50
N LYS A 44 9.07 -4.71 -16.24
CA LYS A 44 10.26 -4.07 -15.67
C LYS A 44 10.71 -2.87 -16.51
N ARG A 45 10.69 -3.04 -17.84
CA ARG A 45 11.04 -1.97 -18.78
C ARG A 45 10.02 -0.83 -18.75
N ILE A 46 8.72 -1.12 -18.66
CA ILE A 46 7.67 -0.09 -18.55
C ILE A 46 7.85 0.70 -17.26
N TYR A 47 8.08 0.03 -16.13
CA TYR A 47 8.38 0.69 -14.85
C TYR A 47 9.58 1.62 -14.98
N GLU A 48 10.73 1.09 -15.44
CA GLU A 48 11.98 1.84 -15.57
C GLU A 48 11.84 3.06 -16.51
N GLN A 49 11.17 2.88 -17.65
CA GLN A 49 11.07 3.92 -18.68
C GLN A 49 10.01 4.96 -18.41
N ARG A 50 8.89 4.58 -17.77
CA ARG A 50 7.70 5.45 -17.67
C ARG A 50 7.39 5.93 -16.26
N VAL A 51 7.78 5.19 -15.22
CA VAL A 51 7.29 5.45 -13.85
C VAL A 51 8.41 5.71 -12.83
N ALA A 52 9.53 4.98 -12.88
CA ALA A 52 10.61 5.13 -11.92
C ALA A 52 11.10 6.59 -11.80
N SER A 53 11.22 7.30 -12.93
CA SER A 53 11.60 8.71 -12.96
C SER A 53 10.56 9.65 -12.36
N LEU A 54 9.26 9.31 -12.43
CA LEU A 54 8.19 10.09 -11.82
C LEU A 54 8.27 10.02 -10.30
N PHE A 55 8.46 8.82 -9.74
CA PHE A 55 8.64 8.63 -8.30
C PHE A 55 9.90 9.32 -7.79
N PHE A 56 11.02 9.17 -8.50
CA PHE A 56 12.26 9.87 -8.16
C PHE A 56 12.06 11.40 -8.12
N ARG A 57 11.41 11.97 -9.14
CA ARG A 57 11.13 13.41 -9.20
C ARG A 57 10.13 13.88 -8.16
N ALA A 58 9.23 13.00 -7.72
CA ALA A 58 8.28 13.27 -6.64
C ALA A 58 8.89 13.10 -5.23
N SER A 59 10.20 12.80 -5.14
CA SER A 59 10.92 12.50 -3.90
C SER A 59 10.34 11.29 -3.16
N ILE A 60 9.95 10.27 -3.92
CA ILE A 60 9.47 8.98 -3.43
C ILE A 60 10.60 7.96 -3.63
N SER A 61 11.10 7.39 -2.53
CA SER A 61 12.07 6.30 -2.56
C SER A 61 11.35 5.00 -2.89
N THR A 62 11.85 4.27 -3.89
CA THR A 62 11.25 3.00 -4.33
C THR A 62 12.19 1.85 -4.01
N ASP A 63 11.72 0.87 -3.25
CA ASP A 63 12.38 -0.43 -3.12
C ASP A 63 11.71 -1.41 -4.10
N VAL A 64 12.47 -1.99 -5.02
CA VAL A 64 11.90 -2.74 -6.16
C VAL A 64 12.28 -4.21 -6.07
N ILE A 65 11.27 -5.06 -5.93
CA ILE A 65 11.41 -6.50 -5.82
C ILE A 65 10.81 -7.17 -7.06
N VAL A 66 11.67 -7.82 -7.83
CA VAL A 66 11.24 -8.64 -8.96
C VAL A 66 10.83 -10.01 -8.41
N THR A 67 9.55 -10.37 -8.55
CA THR A 67 9.04 -11.64 -8.02
C THR A 67 9.49 -12.80 -8.91
N GLU A 68 9.92 -13.89 -8.28
CA GLU A 68 10.42 -15.09 -8.96
C GLU A 68 9.35 -16.18 -9.11
N SER A 69 8.29 -16.13 -8.29
CA SER A 69 7.20 -17.09 -8.28
C SER A 69 5.89 -16.43 -7.88
N ALA A 70 4.76 -17.12 -8.09
CA ALA A 70 3.43 -16.59 -7.81
C ALA A 70 3.24 -16.13 -6.36
N ASN A 71 3.95 -16.73 -5.39
CA ASN A 71 3.82 -16.43 -3.97
C ASN A 71 4.99 -15.64 -3.39
N HIS A 72 6.03 -15.33 -4.18
CA HIS A 72 7.23 -14.66 -3.67
C HIS A 72 6.88 -13.31 -3.00
N ALA A 73 6.10 -12.44 -3.64
CA ALA A 73 5.68 -11.19 -3.02
C ALA A 73 4.95 -11.39 -1.68
N ARG A 74 4.14 -12.44 -1.57
CA ARG A 74 3.37 -12.77 -0.37
C ARG A 74 4.28 -13.22 0.75
N ASP A 75 5.22 -14.09 0.44
CA ASP A 75 6.11 -14.68 1.42
C ASP A 75 7.12 -13.62 1.91
N HIS A 76 7.70 -12.83 1.00
CA HIS A 76 8.55 -11.68 1.34
C HIS A 76 7.80 -10.66 2.23
N LEU A 77 6.54 -10.35 1.89
CA LEU A 77 5.70 -9.46 2.71
C LEU A 77 5.35 -10.04 4.08
N LYS A 78 5.44 -11.36 4.29
CA LYS A 78 5.19 -11.98 5.58
C LYS A 78 6.43 -12.03 6.47
N THR A 79 7.61 -12.25 5.88
CA THR A 79 8.80 -12.62 6.64
C THR A 79 9.91 -11.58 6.62
N GLU A 80 10.01 -10.76 5.57
CA GLU A 80 11.22 -9.97 5.30
C GLU A 80 10.98 -8.45 5.33
N VAL A 81 9.77 -7.99 4.98
CA VAL A 81 9.44 -6.55 4.99
C VAL A 81 9.30 -6.03 6.41
N ASP A 82 9.91 -4.88 6.74
CA ASP A 82 9.51 -4.11 7.92
C ASP A 82 8.34 -3.17 7.56
N LEU A 83 7.12 -3.55 7.96
CA LEU A 83 5.90 -2.80 7.65
C LEU A 83 5.92 -1.38 8.22
N LYS A 84 6.72 -1.09 9.26
CA LYS A 84 6.80 0.24 9.88
C LYS A 84 7.63 1.23 9.06
N GLN A 85 8.45 0.73 8.14
CA GLN A 85 9.38 1.53 7.34
C GLN A 85 8.85 1.87 5.95
N CYS A 86 7.72 1.29 5.56
CA CYS A 86 7.08 1.55 4.28
C CYS A 86 5.83 2.38 4.53
N ASP A 87 5.62 3.43 3.74
CA ASP A 87 4.36 4.14 3.78
C ASP A 87 3.34 3.33 2.97
N TRP A 88 3.72 3.00 1.73
CA TRP A 88 2.86 2.38 0.75
C TRP A 88 3.59 1.22 0.09
N TRP A 89 2.84 0.31 -0.50
CA TRP A 89 3.39 -0.67 -1.44
C TRP A 89 2.49 -0.77 -2.67
N CYS A 90 3.11 -1.08 -3.80
CA CYS A 90 2.41 -1.19 -5.05
C CYS A 90 2.77 -2.46 -5.80
N VAL A 91 1.81 -2.97 -6.57
CA VAL A 91 1.98 -4.14 -7.41
C VAL A 91 1.84 -3.76 -8.86
N TRP A 92 2.80 -4.20 -9.66
CA TRP A 92 2.73 -4.17 -11.11
C TRP A 92 2.15 -5.47 -11.59
N GLU A 93 0.85 -5.47 -11.92
CA GLU A 93 0.12 -6.73 -12.07
C GLU A 93 -0.85 -6.82 -13.24
N ARG A 94 -1.31 -8.06 -13.48
CA ARG A 94 -2.34 -8.42 -14.46
C ARG A 94 -3.43 -9.34 -13.88
N THR A 95 -3.23 -10.04 -12.74
CA THR A 95 -4.15 -11.12 -12.30
C THR A 95 -4.11 -11.46 -10.78
N GLY A 96 -4.91 -10.80 -9.94
CA GLY A 96 -5.29 -11.28 -8.59
C GLY A 96 -4.18 -11.49 -7.53
N CYS A 97 -2.94 -11.05 -7.76
CA CYS A 97 -1.89 -10.98 -6.72
C CYS A 97 -2.22 -9.92 -5.67
N SER A 98 -2.82 -8.79 -6.05
CA SER A 98 -3.25 -7.74 -5.12
C SER A 98 -4.11 -8.27 -3.96
N ALA A 99 -5.13 -9.10 -4.26
CA ALA A 99 -5.98 -9.72 -3.24
C ALA A 99 -5.22 -10.71 -2.32
N ARG A 100 -4.27 -11.48 -2.88
CA ARG A 100 -3.46 -12.41 -2.06
C ARG A 100 -2.52 -11.67 -1.11
N LEU A 101 -2.03 -10.51 -1.55
CA LEU A 101 -1.12 -9.68 -0.78
C LEU A 101 -1.86 -8.85 0.27
N SER A 102 -3.06 -8.35 -0.02
CA SER A 102 -3.91 -7.72 0.99
C SER A 102 -4.28 -8.70 2.09
N MET A 103 -4.74 -9.90 1.74
CA MET A 103 -5.02 -10.95 2.72
C MET A 103 -3.78 -11.30 3.55
N ALA A 104 -2.60 -11.37 2.92
CA ALA A 104 -1.36 -11.63 3.64
C ALA A 104 -0.98 -10.52 4.63
N LEU A 105 -1.24 -9.26 4.28
CA LEU A 105 -1.05 -8.12 5.18
C LEU A 105 -2.00 -8.11 6.35
N VAL A 106 -3.29 -8.37 6.10
CA VAL A 106 -4.28 -8.47 7.17
C VAL A 106 -3.85 -9.58 8.12
N SER A 107 -3.58 -10.78 7.62
CA SER A 107 -3.14 -11.89 8.46
C SER A 107 -1.84 -11.59 9.21
N ARG A 108 -0.89 -10.89 8.59
CA ARG A 108 0.36 -10.48 9.25
C ARG A 108 0.10 -9.44 10.34
N THR A 109 -0.69 -8.40 10.06
CA THR A 109 -1.02 -7.33 11.01
C THR A 109 -1.70 -7.90 12.25
N GLN A 110 -2.65 -8.82 12.06
CA GLN A 110 -3.28 -9.52 13.18
C GLN A 110 -2.28 -10.38 13.95
N SER A 111 -1.42 -11.14 13.25
CA SER A 111 -0.42 -12.00 13.89
C SER A 111 0.61 -11.19 14.69
N ASP A 112 1.13 -10.10 14.12
CA ASP A 112 2.08 -9.17 14.75
C ASP A 112 1.44 -8.50 15.98
N SER A 113 0.13 -8.28 15.94
CA SER A 113 -0.68 -7.74 17.05
C SER A 113 -1.20 -8.81 18.01
N ARG A 114 -0.87 -10.08 17.80
CA ARG A 114 -1.31 -11.25 18.61
C ARG A 114 -2.82 -11.41 18.69
N VAL A 115 -3.51 -11.07 17.61
CA VAL A 115 -4.97 -11.18 17.46
C VAL A 115 -5.33 -12.54 16.83
N ASP A 116 -6.24 -13.27 17.47
CA ASP A 116 -6.75 -14.55 16.96
C ASP A 116 -7.90 -14.33 15.96
N GLN A 117 -7.61 -14.48 14.68
CA GLN A 117 -8.56 -14.33 13.58
C GLN A 117 -9.70 -15.38 13.59
N ASN A 118 -9.59 -16.45 14.39
CA ASN A 118 -10.62 -17.50 14.43
C ASN A 118 -11.74 -17.20 15.44
N GLN A 119 -11.62 -16.10 16.20
CA GLN A 119 -12.61 -15.71 17.19
C GLN A 119 -13.63 -14.74 16.58
N PRO A 120 -14.94 -15.07 16.58
CA PRO A 120 -15.95 -14.32 15.85
C PRO A 120 -16.25 -12.91 16.40
N ASN A 121 -15.81 -12.59 17.63
CA ASN A 121 -16.04 -11.29 18.28
C ASN A 121 -14.73 -10.55 18.58
N GLN A 122 -13.65 -10.93 17.91
CA GLN A 122 -12.35 -10.33 18.12
C GLN A 122 -12.22 -9.06 17.27
N ASP A 123 -11.94 -7.92 17.91
CA ASP A 123 -11.65 -6.68 17.20
C ASP A 123 -10.34 -6.87 16.40
N LEU A 124 -10.41 -6.63 15.10
CA LEU A 124 -9.28 -6.69 14.20
C LEU A 124 -8.47 -5.39 14.28
N VAL A 125 -7.16 -5.51 14.17
CA VAL A 125 -6.27 -4.35 14.15
C VAL A 125 -6.16 -3.80 12.73
N PRO A 126 -6.37 -2.49 12.51
CA PRO A 126 -6.25 -1.90 11.20
C PRO A 126 -4.82 -1.98 10.64
N CYS A 127 -4.71 -2.37 9.38
CA CYS A 127 -3.45 -2.32 8.64
C CYS A 127 -3.24 -0.90 8.11
N ALA A 128 -2.23 -0.19 8.61
CA ALA A 128 -1.95 1.20 8.21
C ALA A 128 -1.23 1.33 6.84
N LEU A 129 -1.04 0.21 6.11
CA LEU A 129 -0.33 0.20 4.84
C LEU A 129 -1.28 0.30 3.66
N HIS A 130 -1.01 1.26 2.80
CA HIS A 130 -1.77 1.47 1.58
C HIS A 130 -1.29 0.58 0.43
N ILE A 131 -2.24 0.01 -0.32
CA ILE A 131 -1.98 -0.84 -1.49
C ILE A 131 -2.31 -0.05 -2.75
N GLU A 132 -1.44 -0.03 -3.75
CA GLU A 132 -1.81 0.49 -5.08
C GLU A 132 -1.45 -0.48 -6.20
N ILE A 133 -2.24 -0.44 -7.27
CA ILE A 133 -2.05 -1.30 -8.44
C ILE A 133 -1.69 -0.41 -9.63
N ILE A 134 -0.59 -0.75 -10.31
CA ILE A 134 -0.20 -0.10 -11.56
C ILE A 134 -0.44 -1.09 -12.70
N PRO A 135 -1.30 -0.74 -13.69
CA PRO A 135 -1.74 -1.67 -14.71
C PRO A 135 -0.61 -2.06 -15.65
N VAL A 136 -0.55 -3.35 -15.99
CA VAL A 136 0.40 -3.85 -16.98
C VAL A 136 -0.26 -4.71 -18.05
N GLY A 137 -0.84 -4.02 -19.02
CA GLY A 137 -1.44 -4.63 -20.22
C GLY A 137 -2.92 -4.31 -20.37
N SER A 138 -3.58 -4.96 -21.33
CA SER A 138 -4.96 -4.66 -21.73
C SER A 138 -6.04 -5.34 -20.89
N THR A 139 -5.66 -6.18 -19.92
CA THR A 139 -6.60 -7.07 -19.19
C THR A 139 -6.75 -6.72 -17.71
N ASP A 140 -6.25 -5.55 -17.27
CA ASP A 140 -6.36 -5.14 -15.88
C ASP A 140 -7.72 -4.47 -15.61
N CYS A 141 -8.73 -5.29 -15.29
CA CYS A 141 -10.07 -4.80 -14.99
C CYS A 141 -10.12 -4.00 -13.67
N ILE A 142 -9.18 -4.20 -12.76
CA ILE A 142 -9.16 -3.48 -11.48
C ILE A 142 -8.72 -2.04 -11.73
N CYS A 143 -7.61 -1.83 -12.44
CA CYS A 143 -7.12 -0.49 -12.75
C CYS A 143 -8.07 0.31 -13.64
N TYR A 144 -8.70 -0.33 -14.63
CA TYR A 144 -9.71 0.34 -15.45
C TYR A 144 -10.93 0.77 -14.62
N ALA A 145 -11.40 -0.09 -13.71
CA ALA A 145 -12.52 0.23 -12.84
C ALA A 145 -12.20 1.35 -11.83
N THR A 146 -10.95 1.51 -11.42
CA THR A 146 -10.55 2.47 -10.39
C THR A 146 -10.03 3.81 -10.93
N THR A 147 -9.28 3.78 -12.02
CA THR A 147 -8.65 4.98 -12.61
C THR A 147 -9.29 5.40 -13.93
N GLY A 148 -10.22 4.60 -14.47
CA GLY A 148 -10.87 4.85 -15.76
C GLY A 148 -9.97 4.60 -16.98
N THR A 149 -8.72 4.16 -16.77
CA THR A 149 -7.73 3.95 -17.82
C THR A 149 -6.78 2.80 -17.47
N ASN A 150 -6.12 2.23 -18.47
CA ASN A 150 -5.07 1.21 -18.31
C ASN A 150 -3.68 1.80 -18.57
N ASP A 151 -3.49 3.08 -18.22
CA ASP A 151 -2.22 3.78 -18.39
C ASP A 151 -1.40 3.79 -17.08
N PRO A 152 -0.21 3.15 -17.05
CA PRO A 152 0.60 3.04 -15.83
C PRO A 152 1.12 4.38 -15.30
N VAL A 153 1.23 5.41 -16.16
CA VAL A 153 1.64 6.74 -15.74
C VAL A 153 0.52 7.41 -14.94
N THR A 154 -0.73 7.24 -15.37
CA THR A 154 -1.90 7.75 -14.64
C THR A 154 -1.99 7.16 -13.24
N SER A 155 -1.85 5.84 -13.09
CA SER A 155 -1.82 5.19 -11.77
C SER A 155 -0.64 5.67 -10.90
N ALA A 156 0.55 5.85 -11.50
CA ALA A 156 1.69 6.42 -10.78
C ALA A 156 1.44 7.85 -10.29
N LEU A 157 0.72 8.67 -11.07
CA LEU A 157 0.34 10.02 -10.66
C LEU A 157 -0.64 10.00 -9.48
N HIS A 158 -1.58 9.05 -9.43
CA HIS A 158 -2.49 8.90 -8.28
C HIS A 158 -1.71 8.61 -6.99
N ILE A 159 -0.70 7.72 -7.06
CA ILE A 159 0.23 7.47 -5.96
C ILE A 159 0.97 8.75 -5.55
N ILE A 160 1.51 9.50 -6.51
CA ILE A 160 2.25 10.75 -6.24
C ILE A 160 1.35 11.83 -5.62
N MET A 161 0.08 11.89 -6.02
CA MET A 161 -0.89 12.82 -5.46
C MET A 161 -1.31 12.40 -4.04
N GLY A 162 -0.99 11.19 -3.60
CA GLY A 162 -1.42 10.66 -2.32
C GLY A 162 -2.91 10.34 -2.28
N THR A 163 -3.57 10.29 -3.44
CA THR A 163 -5.00 9.98 -3.54
C THR A 163 -5.18 8.49 -3.81
N PRO A 164 -5.65 7.70 -2.83
CA PRO A 164 -5.98 6.30 -3.05
C PRO A 164 -6.87 6.07 -4.26
N SER A 165 -6.64 4.98 -4.98
CA SER A 165 -7.66 4.45 -5.87
C SER A 165 -8.76 3.77 -5.04
N ARG A 166 -10.05 3.99 -5.39
CA ARG A 166 -11.20 3.61 -4.53
C ARG A 166 -11.28 2.12 -4.15
N CYS A 167 -10.60 1.22 -4.86
CA CYS A 167 -10.52 -0.19 -4.49
C CYS A 167 -9.55 -0.46 -3.35
N SER A 168 -8.53 0.38 -3.16
CA SER A 168 -7.58 0.26 -2.06
C SER A 168 -8.23 0.60 -0.72
N ASP A 169 -9.19 1.53 -0.72
CA ASP A 169 -10.01 1.86 0.45
C ASP A 169 -10.87 0.66 0.88
N THR A 170 -11.45 -0.09 -0.06
CA THR A 170 -12.31 -1.25 0.25
C THR A 170 -11.53 -2.36 0.97
N VAL A 171 -10.25 -2.56 0.63
CA VAL A 171 -9.43 -3.61 1.27
C VAL A 171 -8.96 -3.23 2.67
N SER A 172 -8.86 -1.93 2.98
CA SER A 172 -8.48 -1.44 4.30
C SER A 172 -9.68 -1.27 5.24
N THR A 173 -10.84 -0.84 4.72
CA THR A 173 -12.02 -0.53 5.53
C THR A 173 -13.01 -1.69 5.68
N GLU A 174 -13.09 -2.64 4.73
CA GLU A 174 -14.03 -3.78 4.86
C GLU A 174 -13.40 -5.07 5.42
N MET A 175 -12.08 -5.08 5.68
CA MET A 175 -11.38 -6.20 6.32
C MET A 175 -11.00 -5.96 7.78
N CYS A 176 -11.34 -4.79 8.35
CA CYS A 176 -11.13 -4.46 9.76
C CYS A 176 -12.48 -4.35 10.48
#